data_AF-A0AAW1I7U7-F1
#
_entry.id   AF-A0AAW1I7U7-F1
#
_cell.length_a   1.000
_cell.length_b   1.000
_cell.length_c   1.000
_cell.angle_alpha   90.00
_cell.angle_beta   90.00
_cell.angle_gamma   90.00
#
_symmetry.space_group_name_H-M   'P 1'
#
loop_
_entity.id
_entity.type
_entity.pdbx_description
1 polymer ?
#
loop_
_entity_poly.entity_id
_entity_poly.type
_entity_poly.pdbx_seq_one_letter_code
_entity_poly.pdbx_strand_id
1 'polypeptide(L)'
;MVSKVIEQDFYVDDLLTGANEYEEAIYLAQTVANILGSAGFELRKWLSNDSRIPDSLNITSSNTEANIIQIGKGEKCKTLGLAWSVDHDALTYSIGNSLQDTHKTKGMVLSHISQIFDPLGLVAPCTVIAKVMLQKLWLEKVAWDEVVPDSIARTWEKLKKELVNLNSINIMR
;
A
#
# COMPACT_ATOMS: atom_id res chain seq x y z
N MET A 1 14.15 -21.25 -13.11
CA MET A 1 13.68 -19.86 -13.24
C MET A 1 12.27 -19.73 -12.66
N VAL A 2 11.28 -20.41 -13.22
CA VAL A 2 9.87 -20.35 -12.75
C VAL A 2 9.64 -20.92 -11.34
N SER A 3 10.31 -22.02 -10.97
CA SER A 3 10.23 -22.57 -9.58
C SER A 3 10.60 -21.52 -8.53
N LYS A 4 11.66 -20.73 -8.81
CA LYS A 4 12.13 -19.69 -7.90
C LYS A 4 11.08 -18.60 -7.70
N VAL A 5 10.40 -18.21 -8.78
CA VAL A 5 9.31 -17.23 -8.74
C VAL A 5 8.15 -17.75 -7.88
N ILE A 6 7.76 -19.02 -8.05
CA ILE A 6 6.69 -19.63 -7.24
C ILE A 6 7.10 -19.75 -5.76
N GLU A 7 8.38 -19.99 -5.46
CA GLU A 7 8.85 -20.15 -4.09
C GLU A 7 9.12 -18.83 -3.36
N GLN A 8 9.48 -17.76 -4.08
CA GLN A 8 10.06 -16.54 -3.49
C GLN A 8 9.25 -15.27 -3.74
N ASP A 9 8.46 -15.22 -4.82
CA ASP A 9 7.80 -13.98 -5.24
C ASP A 9 6.34 -13.90 -4.77
N PHE A 10 5.86 -14.89 -4.03
CA PHE A 10 4.55 -14.84 -3.39
C PHE A 10 4.59 -14.06 -2.08
N TYR A 11 3.68 -13.10 -1.97
CA TYR A 11 3.29 -12.46 -0.71
C TYR A 11 1.88 -12.90 -0.35
N VAL A 12 1.78 -13.90 0.54
CA VAL A 12 0.49 -14.54 0.88
C VAL A 12 -0.18 -15.07 -0.38
N ASP A 13 -1.29 -14.47 -0.82
CA ASP A 13 -2.08 -14.90 -1.98
C ASP A 13 -1.66 -14.19 -3.28
N ASP A 14 -0.81 -13.15 -3.18
CA ASP A 14 -0.42 -12.30 -4.31
C ASP A 14 0.95 -12.69 -4.86
N LEU A 15 1.03 -12.92 -6.18
CA LEU A 15 2.31 -13.12 -6.87
C LEU A 15 2.86 -11.78 -7.36
N LEU A 16 4.03 -11.39 -6.88
CA LEU A 16 4.67 -10.11 -7.18
C LEU A 16 6.02 -10.33 -7.89
N THR A 17 5.97 -10.60 -9.19
CA THR A 17 7.17 -10.89 -10.01
C THR A 17 7.36 -9.88 -11.15
N GLY A 18 8.46 -10.00 -11.89
CA GLY A 18 8.78 -9.12 -13.02
C GLY A 18 9.94 -9.67 -13.86
N ALA A 19 10.14 -9.07 -15.03
CA ALA A 19 11.23 -9.38 -15.95
C ALA A 19 11.70 -8.11 -16.66
N ASN A 20 12.90 -8.14 -17.25
CA ASN A 20 13.47 -6.97 -17.94
C ASN A 20 12.98 -6.84 -19.38
N GLU A 21 12.51 -7.94 -19.97
CA GLU A 21 12.03 -8.01 -21.34
C GLU A 21 10.58 -8.50 -21.40
N TYR A 22 9.82 -7.98 -22.38
CA TYR A 22 8.41 -8.32 -22.56
C TYR A 22 8.22 -9.83 -22.81
N GLU A 23 9.07 -10.41 -23.67
CA GLU A 23 9.05 -11.83 -24.04
C GLU A 23 9.33 -12.73 -22.83
N GLU A 24 10.22 -12.32 -21.94
CA GLU A 24 10.52 -13.03 -20.70
C GLU A 24 9.34 -12.93 -19.72
N ALA A 25 8.76 -11.73 -19.58
CA ALA A 25 7.62 -11.48 -18.70
C ALA A 25 6.40 -12.33 -19.09
N ILE A 26 6.07 -12.39 -20.38
CA ILE A 26 4.93 -13.17 -20.85
C ILE A 26 5.18 -14.67 -20.73
N TYR A 27 6.40 -15.14 -21.04
CA TYR A 27 6.78 -16.52 -20.84
C TYR A 27 6.64 -16.93 -19.38
N LEU A 28 7.11 -16.08 -18.46
CA LEU A 28 7.00 -16.32 -17.03
C LEU A 28 5.53 -16.37 -16.59
N ALA A 29 4.73 -15.36 -16.95
CA ALA A 29 3.33 -15.28 -16.57
C ALA A 29 2.53 -16.51 -17.04
N GLN A 30 2.67 -16.90 -18.31
CA GLN A 30 2.01 -18.08 -18.87
C GLN A 30 2.47 -19.37 -18.19
N THR A 31 3.77 -19.52 -17.96
CA THR A 31 4.31 -20.74 -17.37
C THR A 31 3.87 -20.90 -15.91
N VAL A 32 3.89 -19.82 -15.13
CA VAL A 32 3.40 -19.84 -13.74
C VAL A 32 1.90 -20.15 -13.70
N ALA A 33 1.09 -19.49 -14.54
CA ALA A 33 -0.35 -19.73 -14.62
C ALA A 33 -0.68 -21.19 -14.92
N ASN A 34 0.04 -21.80 -15.87
CA ASN A 34 -0.15 -23.20 -16.25
C ASN A 34 0.25 -24.17 -15.12
N ILE A 35 1.40 -23.94 -14.46
CA ILE A 35 1.87 -24.80 -13.37
C ILE A 35 0.90 -24.76 -12.21
N LEU A 36 0.53 -23.56 -11.74
CA LEU A 36 -0.37 -23.40 -10.61
C LEU A 36 -1.79 -23.87 -10.95
N GLY A 37 -2.28 -23.58 -12.15
CA GLY A 37 -3.56 -24.07 -12.64
C GLY A 37 -3.63 -25.60 -12.70
N SER A 38 -2.54 -26.28 -13.08
CA SER A 38 -2.47 -27.75 -13.06
C SER A 38 -2.61 -28.36 -11.65
N ALA A 39 -2.28 -27.59 -10.62
CA ALA A 39 -2.43 -27.96 -9.21
C ALA A 39 -3.73 -27.41 -8.58
N GLY A 40 -4.64 -26.80 -9.37
CA GLY A 40 -5.90 -26.23 -8.90
C GLY A 40 -5.79 -24.79 -8.36
N PHE A 41 -4.64 -24.14 -8.51
CA PHE A 41 -4.40 -22.75 -8.11
C PHE A 41 -4.52 -21.81 -9.31
N GLU A 42 -5.75 -21.43 -9.67
CA GLU A 42 -5.99 -20.48 -10.76
C GLU A 42 -5.62 -19.04 -10.36
N LEU A 43 -4.59 -18.49 -11.01
CA LEU A 43 -4.22 -17.08 -10.88
C LEU A 43 -5.23 -16.17 -11.58
N ARG A 44 -5.68 -15.13 -10.89
CA ARG A 44 -6.69 -14.18 -11.35
C ARG A 44 -6.22 -12.74 -11.10
N LYS A 45 -6.90 -11.76 -11.72
CA LYS A 45 -6.65 -10.32 -11.53
C LYS A 45 -5.21 -9.90 -11.88
N TRP A 46 -4.75 -10.35 -13.04
CA TRP A 46 -3.43 -9.99 -13.54
C TRP A 46 -3.33 -8.50 -13.84
N LEU A 47 -2.22 -7.90 -13.40
CA LEU A 47 -1.92 -6.48 -13.54
C LEU A 47 -0.46 -6.34 -13.94
N SER A 48 -0.17 -5.40 -14.85
CA SER A 48 1.17 -5.15 -15.36
C SER A 48 1.30 -3.71 -15.82
N ASN A 49 2.49 -3.12 -15.63
CA ASN A 49 2.89 -1.84 -16.20
C ASN A 49 2.98 -1.87 -17.74
N ASP A 50 2.99 -3.06 -18.36
CA ASP A 50 2.86 -3.25 -19.81
C ASP A 50 1.50 -3.85 -20.17
N SER A 51 0.62 -3.02 -20.75
CA SER A 51 -0.73 -3.42 -21.19
C SER A 51 -0.77 -4.64 -22.12
N ARG A 52 0.32 -4.95 -22.83
CA ARG A 52 0.39 -6.11 -23.74
C ARG A 52 0.37 -7.45 -22.98
N ILE A 53 0.79 -7.46 -21.72
CA ILE A 53 0.88 -8.70 -20.91
C ILE A 53 -0.51 -9.20 -20.48
N PRO A 54 -1.40 -8.39 -19.88
CA PRO A 54 -2.77 -8.82 -19.58
C PRO A 54 -3.55 -9.25 -20.84
N ASP A 55 -3.39 -8.55 -21.96
CA ASP A 55 -4.08 -8.83 -23.21
C ASP A 55 -3.70 -10.22 -23.77
N SER A 56 -2.41 -10.58 -23.70
CA SER A 56 -1.90 -11.86 -24.22
C SER A 56 -2.25 -13.07 -23.36
N LEU A 57 -2.74 -12.86 -22.13
CA LEU A 57 -3.21 -13.92 -21.25
C LEU A 57 -4.72 -14.23 -21.44
N ASN A 58 -5.43 -13.56 -22.35
CA ASN A 58 -6.87 -13.70 -22.58
C ASN A 58 -7.73 -13.50 -21.31
N ILE A 59 -7.25 -12.69 -20.37
CA ILE A 59 -7.97 -12.43 -19.13
C ILE A 59 -8.90 -11.26 -19.40
N THR A 60 -10.21 -11.54 -19.53
CA THR A 60 -11.24 -10.50 -19.43
C THR A 60 -11.07 -9.81 -18.08
N SER A 61 -10.48 -8.63 -18.11
CA SER A 61 -10.19 -7.79 -16.96
C SER A 61 -11.50 -7.26 -16.40
N SER A 62 -12.17 -8.08 -15.57
CA SER A 62 -13.22 -7.61 -14.67
C SER A 62 -12.55 -6.84 -13.52
N ASN A 63 -12.11 -5.62 -13.83
CA ASN A 63 -11.90 -4.46 -12.94
C ASN A 63 -10.93 -3.49 -13.62
N THR A 64 -11.45 -2.83 -14.65
CA THR A 64 -10.77 -1.84 -15.50
C THR A 64 -10.57 -0.47 -14.82
N GLU A 65 -10.69 -0.38 -13.48
CA GLU A 65 -10.89 0.92 -12.81
C GLU A 65 -9.79 1.31 -11.81
N ALA A 66 -8.77 0.50 -11.57
CA ALA A 66 -7.72 0.88 -10.63
C ALA A 66 -6.31 0.71 -11.22
N ASN A 67 -5.80 1.75 -11.88
CA ASN A 67 -4.38 1.92 -12.22
C ASN A 67 -3.47 2.02 -10.97
N ILE A 68 -4.05 1.88 -9.78
CA ILE A 68 -3.40 1.98 -8.47
C ILE A 68 -3.79 0.76 -7.64
N ILE A 69 -2.81 -0.06 -7.26
CA ILE A 69 -2.99 -1.24 -6.42
C ILE A 69 -2.53 -0.93 -5.00
N GLN A 70 -3.42 -1.02 -4.03
CA GLN A 70 -3.07 -0.84 -2.63
C GLN A 70 -2.28 -2.06 -2.13
N ILE A 71 -1.08 -1.84 -1.59
CA ILE A 71 -0.19 -2.92 -1.14
C ILE A 71 -0.53 -3.27 0.32
N GLY A 72 -0.86 -4.53 0.57
CA GLY A 72 -1.01 -5.10 1.91
C GLY A 72 -2.45 -5.26 2.45
N LYS A 73 -3.51 -5.02 1.65
CA LYS A 73 -4.90 -5.24 2.10
C LYS A 73 -5.85 -5.75 1.01
N GLY A 74 -6.74 -6.66 1.43
CA GLY A 74 -7.89 -7.14 0.64
C GLY A 74 -8.93 -6.05 0.30
N GLU A 75 -9.73 -6.36 -0.72
CA GLU A 75 -10.53 -5.49 -1.63
C GLU A 75 -11.43 -4.38 -1.04
N LYS A 76 -11.49 -4.14 0.28
CA LYS A 76 -12.47 -3.21 0.88
C LYS A 76 -11.93 -2.21 1.91
N CYS A 77 -10.62 -1.99 2.01
CA CYS A 77 -10.08 -1.01 2.97
C CYS A 77 -8.98 -0.13 2.38
N LYS A 78 -9.31 1.15 2.13
CA LYS A 78 -8.38 2.26 1.81
C LYS A 78 -7.47 2.65 2.99
N THR A 79 -6.96 1.67 3.75
CA THR A 79 -6.33 1.92 5.06
C THR A 79 -4.83 1.76 5.06
N LEU A 80 -4.23 1.19 4.01
CA LEU A 80 -2.78 1.10 3.94
C LEU A 80 -2.32 2.11 2.91
N GLY A 81 -1.64 3.13 3.39
CA GLY A 81 -1.25 4.27 2.57
C GLY A 81 -0.13 3.98 1.59
N LEU A 82 0.23 2.73 1.26
CA LEU A 82 1.20 2.40 0.21
C LEU A 82 0.49 1.75 -0.97
N ALA A 83 0.74 2.24 -2.17
CA ALA A 83 0.14 1.74 -3.39
C ALA A 83 1.12 1.70 -4.56
N TRP A 84 0.97 0.73 -5.46
CA TRP A 84 1.69 0.68 -6.73
C TRP A 84 0.86 1.33 -7.83
N SER A 85 1.40 2.38 -8.44
CA SER A 85 0.89 2.98 -9.67
C SER A 85 1.41 2.17 -10.84
N VAL A 86 0.50 1.48 -11.52
CA VAL A 86 0.82 0.58 -12.63
C VAL A 86 1.35 1.35 -13.83
N ASP A 87 0.72 2.48 -14.17
CA ASP A 87 1.07 3.30 -15.34
C ASP A 87 2.45 3.94 -15.23
N HIS A 88 2.87 4.26 -14.00
CA HIS A 88 4.12 4.95 -13.73
C HIS A 88 5.20 4.04 -13.16
N ASP A 89 4.89 2.75 -12.97
CA ASP A 89 5.71 1.78 -12.28
C ASP A 89 6.36 2.32 -11.00
N ALA A 90 5.54 2.94 -10.15
CA ALA A 90 6.00 3.67 -8.98
C ALA A 90 5.22 3.29 -7.74
N LEU A 91 5.91 3.16 -6.62
CA LEU A 91 5.31 3.13 -5.30
C LEU A 91 4.92 4.55 -4.90
N THR A 92 3.69 4.70 -4.44
CA THR A 92 3.03 5.97 -4.10
C THR A 92 2.36 5.84 -2.74
N TYR A 93 2.12 6.98 -2.09
CA TYR A 93 1.36 7.00 -0.85
C TYR A 93 -0.07 7.52 -1.03
N SER A 94 -1.03 6.92 -0.32
CA SER A 94 -2.44 7.33 -0.31
C SER A 94 -2.92 7.58 1.11
N ILE A 95 -2.57 8.77 1.61
CA ILE A 95 -2.95 9.23 2.95
C ILE A 95 -4.16 10.14 2.81
N GLY A 96 -5.25 9.75 3.46
CA GLY A 96 -6.50 10.51 3.46
C GLY A 96 -6.38 11.82 4.24
N ASN A 97 -6.87 12.90 3.66
CA ASN A 97 -7.02 14.16 4.38
C ASN A 97 -8.38 14.20 5.08
N SER A 98 -8.49 13.58 6.27
CA SER A 98 -9.71 13.72 7.09
C SER A 98 -9.79 15.16 7.61
N LEU A 99 -10.38 16.06 6.83
CA LEU A 99 -10.49 17.49 7.17
C LEU A 99 -11.51 17.76 8.29
N GLN A 100 -12.20 16.74 8.82
CA GLN A 100 -13.30 16.90 9.78
C GLN A 100 -13.18 15.98 11.00
N ASP A 101 -12.05 16.05 11.71
CA ASP A 101 -11.94 15.41 13.02
C ASP A 101 -12.62 16.30 14.07
N THR A 102 -13.89 16.02 14.38
CA THR A 102 -14.66 16.78 15.39
C THR A 102 -14.14 16.59 16.82
N HIS A 103 -13.61 15.40 17.15
CA HIS A 103 -13.03 15.11 18.46
C HIS A 103 -11.64 14.49 18.28
N LYS A 104 -10.59 15.23 18.61
CA LYS A 104 -9.21 14.73 18.48
C LYS A 104 -8.89 13.83 19.64
N THR A 105 -9.28 12.56 19.56
CA THR A 105 -8.95 11.56 20.58
C THR A 105 -7.63 10.88 20.28
N LYS A 106 -7.02 10.29 21.30
CA LYS A 106 -5.82 9.47 21.12
C LYS A 106 -6.04 8.30 20.15
N GLY A 107 -7.22 7.67 20.21
CA GLY A 107 -7.61 6.62 19.26
C GLY A 107 -7.59 7.09 17.81
N MET A 108 -8.07 8.31 17.55
CA MET A 108 -8.03 8.90 16.20
C MET A 108 -6.61 9.25 15.74
N VAL A 109 -5.76 9.77 16.64
CA VAL A 109 -4.34 10.00 16.32
C VAL A 109 -3.68 8.68 15.91
N LEU A 110 -3.85 7.61 16.69
CA LEU A 110 -3.30 6.30 16.35
C LEU A 110 -3.87 5.78 15.02
N SER A 111 -5.18 5.88 14.80
CA SER A 111 -5.82 5.45 13.55
C SER A 111 -5.18 6.10 12.33
N HIS A 112 -4.94 7.42 12.37
CA HIS A 112 -4.26 8.13 11.31
C HIS A 112 -2.79 7.70 11.13
N ILE A 113 -2.05 7.49 12.22
CA ILE A 113 -0.67 7.01 12.14
C ILE A 113 -0.62 5.62 11.49
N SER A 114 -1.55 4.74 11.85
CA SER A 114 -1.67 3.40 11.27
C SER A 114 -2.04 3.41 9.79
N GLN A 115 -2.56 4.51 9.24
CA GLN A 115 -2.76 4.63 7.79
C GLN A 115 -1.43 4.75 7.02
N ILE A 116 -0.36 5.18 7.68
CA ILE A 116 0.96 5.29 7.06
C ILE A 116 1.66 3.94 7.15
N PHE A 117 1.30 3.06 6.22
CA PHE A 117 1.92 1.76 6.08
C PHE A 117 3.24 1.88 5.32
N ASP A 118 4.35 1.60 5.99
CA ASP A 118 5.70 1.71 5.42
C ASP A 118 6.53 0.47 5.77
N PRO A 119 6.25 -0.69 5.14
CA PRO A 119 6.98 -1.92 5.40
C PRO A 119 8.45 -1.85 4.96
N LEU A 120 8.77 -0.96 4.02
CA LEU A 120 10.10 -0.80 3.42
C LEU A 120 10.94 0.28 4.12
N GLY A 121 10.35 1.07 5.03
CA GLY A 121 11.04 2.16 5.71
C GLY A 121 11.32 3.40 4.85
N LEU A 122 10.62 3.56 3.72
CA LEU A 122 10.85 4.62 2.74
C LEU A 122 10.47 6.00 3.28
N VAL A 123 9.51 6.06 4.21
CA VAL A 123 9.07 7.28 4.90
C VAL A 123 9.26 7.15 6.42
N ALA A 124 10.25 6.36 6.84
CA ALA A 124 10.59 6.13 8.24
C ALA A 124 10.75 7.42 9.06
N PRO A 125 11.37 8.51 8.57
CA PRO A 125 11.44 9.76 9.33
C PRO A 125 10.06 10.31 9.70
N CYS A 126 9.09 10.22 8.78
CA CYS A 126 7.73 10.69 8.99
C CYS A 126 6.97 9.79 9.99
N THR A 127 7.10 8.47 9.86
CA THR A 127 6.45 7.52 10.78
C THR A 127 7.03 7.61 12.20
N VAL A 128 8.33 7.89 12.35
CA VAL A 128 8.97 8.10 13.65
C VAL A 128 8.43 9.36 14.33
N ILE A 129 8.35 10.50 13.63
CA ILE A 129 7.80 11.74 14.19
C ILE A 129 6.35 11.52 14.66
N ALA A 130 5.53 10.86 13.85
CA ALA A 130 4.17 10.47 14.21
C ALA A 130 4.13 9.58 15.47
N LYS A 131 4.97 8.55 15.55
CA LYS A 131 5.04 7.65 16.71
C LYS A 131 5.54 8.35 17.98
N VAL A 132 6.45 9.32 17.86
CA VAL A 132 6.87 10.16 19.00
C VAL A 132 5.70 11.00 19.52
N MET A 133 4.84 11.54 18.65
CA MET A 133 3.63 12.23 19.09
C MET A 133 2.68 11.30 19.83
N LEU A 134 2.47 10.09 19.30
CA LEU A 134 1.67 9.08 19.98
C LEU A 134 2.26 8.74 21.36
N GLN A 135 3.58 8.57 21.46
CA GLN A 135 4.28 8.32 22.72
C GLN A 135 4.02 9.42 23.76
N LYS A 136 4.01 10.70 23.35
CA LYS A 136 3.69 11.82 24.25
C LYS A 136 2.29 11.68 24.86
N LEU A 137 1.29 11.29 24.07
CA LEU A 137 -0.06 11.02 24.57
C LEU A 137 -0.10 9.89 25.61
N TRP A 138 0.74 8.87 25.44
CA TRP A 138 0.89 7.81 26.44
C TRP A 138 1.54 8.32 27.74
N LEU A 139 2.57 9.15 27.63
CA LEU A 139 3.26 9.73 28.80
C LEU A 139 2.35 10.68 29.60
N GLU A 140 1.49 11.43 28.91
CA GLU A 140 0.47 12.29 29.54
C GLU A 140 -0.75 11.51 30.06
N LYS A 141 -0.75 10.17 29.92
CA LYS A 141 -1.82 9.27 30.38
C LYS A 141 -3.20 9.59 29.81
N VAL A 142 -3.25 10.19 28.62
CA VAL A 142 -4.51 10.45 27.90
C VAL A 142 -5.20 9.11 27.60
N ALA A 143 -6.47 9.01 27.97
CA ALA A 143 -7.28 7.82 27.69
C ALA A 143 -7.60 7.72 26.19
N TRP A 144 -8.11 6.56 25.76
CA TRP A 144 -8.33 6.26 24.35
C TRP A 144 -9.32 7.23 23.66
N ASP A 145 -10.47 7.45 24.30
CA ASP A 145 -11.56 8.31 23.82
C ASP A 145 -11.50 9.73 24.40
N GLU A 146 -10.46 10.04 25.18
CA GLU A 146 -10.26 11.36 25.75
C GLU A 146 -9.69 12.33 24.70
N VAL A 147 -10.18 13.57 24.74
CA VAL A 147 -9.69 14.65 23.88
C VAL A 147 -8.25 14.96 24.24
N VAL A 148 -7.37 14.96 23.24
CA VAL A 148 -5.95 15.27 23.45
C VAL A 148 -5.76 16.73 23.86
N PRO A 149 -4.77 17.04 24.71
CA PRO A 149 -4.50 18.43 25.12
C PRO A 149 -4.24 19.36 23.93
N ASP A 150 -4.68 20.62 24.05
CA ASP A 150 -4.61 21.60 22.95
C ASP A 150 -3.20 21.84 22.39
N SER A 151 -2.18 21.69 23.22
CA SER A 151 -0.78 21.75 22.79
C SER A 151 -0.44 20.63 21.80
N ILE A 152 -0.85 19.40 22.11
CA ILE A 152 -0.64 18.23 21.26
C ILE A 152 -1.57 18.28 20.05
N ALA A 153 -2.83 18.66 20.23
CA ALA A 153 -3.80 18.79 19.14
C ALA A 153 -3.28 19.73 18.03
N ARG A 154 -2.74 20.89 18.40
CA ARG A 154 -2.17 21.86 17.43
C ARG A 154 -0.96 21.29 16.70
N THR A 155 -0.08 20.61 17.44
CA THR A 155 1.12 19.99 16.85
C THR A 155 0.72 18.86 15.89
N TRP A 156 -0.29 18.08 16.27
CA TRP A 156 -0.81 16.96 15.49
C TRP A 156 -1.45 17.45 14.19
N GLU A 157 -2.25 18.52 14.24
CA GLU A 157 -2.82 19.15 13.04
C GLU A 157 -1.75 19.62 12.05
N LYS A 158 -0.66 20.20 12.56
CA LYS A 158 0.46 20.60 11.71
C LYS A 158 1.09 19.38 11.05
N LEU A 159 1.43 18.36 11.84
CA LEU A 159 2.03 17.13 11.32
C LEU A 159 1.10 16.45 10.31
N LYS A 160 -0.19 16.33 10.60
CA LYS A 160 -1.18 15.72 9.71
C LYS A 160 -1.21 16.39 8.34
N LYS A 161 -1.18 17.73 8.29
CA LYS A 161 -1.08 18.49 7.03
C LYS A 161 0.22 18.21 6.28
N GLU A 162 1.34 18.09 6.99
CA GLU A 162 2.63 17.75 6.38
C GLU A 162 2.65 16.31 5.85
N LEU A 163 2.00 15.37 6.55
CA LEU A 163 1.92 13.97 6.15
C LEU A 163 1.14 13.77 4.84
N VAL A 164 0.17 14.63 4.52
CA VAL A 164 -0.52 14.59 3.22
C VAL A 164 0.45 14.82 2.05
N ASN A 165 1.58 15.50 2.26
CA ASN A 165 2.58 15.70 1.21
C ASN A 165 3.27 14.40 0.80
N LEU A 166 3.20 13.34 1.61
CA LEU A 166 3.70 12.02 1.23
C LEU A 166 2.98 11.48 -0.02
N ASN A 167 1.76 11.92 -0.29
CA ASN A 167 1.02 11.55 -1.50
C ASN A 167 1.68 12.04 -2.81
N SER A 168 2.60 13.01 -2.74
CA SER A 168 3.38 13.46 -3.89
C SER A 168 4.67 12.67 -4.12
N ILE A 169 5.01 11.77 -3.20
CA ILE A 169 6.19 10.92 -3.33
C ILE A 169 5.87 9.80 -4.30
N ASN A 170 6.69 9.72 -5.36
CA ASN A 170 6.73 8.62 -6.30
C ASN A 170 8.11 7.97 -6.24
N ILE A 171 8.15 6.69 -5.91
CA ILE A 171 9.39 5.91 -5.82
C ILE A 171 9.36 4.91 -6.95
N MET A 172 10.18 5.14 -7.96
CA MET A 172 10.30 4.25 -9.12
C MET A 172 10.79 2.87 -8.66
N ARG A 173 10.20 1.82 -9.24
CA ARG A 173 10.56 0.43 -8.96
C ARG A 173 11.70 -0.07 -9.85
#